data_AF-A0A349NJ51-F1
#
_entry.id   AF-A0A349NJ51-F1
#
_cell.length_a   1.000
_cell.length_b   1.000
_cell.length_c   1.000
_cell.angle_alpha   90.00
_cell.angle_beta   90.00
_cell.angle_gamma   90.00
#
_symmetry.space_group_name_H-M   'P 1'
#
loop_
_entity.id
_entity.type
_entity.pdbx_description
1 polymer ?
#
loop_
_entity_poly.entity_id
_entity_poly.type
_entity_poly.pdbx_seq_one_letter_code
_entity_poly.pdbx_strand_id
1 'polypeptide(L)'
;MSRLSDLYKAMETLRKEGLSLNEDLEHQVTELEENIIKKEILPTVIETIAPALKQVQRELVLVVEYKPGMPISVALSRKTNITELLDAKVLEMDPQVEHRIGSKRMKPVERKNGKTILRVTFPDGTVVEEKKAKVTFANVICRIGLMRVRSLDITFCGVPIVSNTIDSKYGNAQIAVENGLYVMTHSSTHDKKKQLDRISDELNIGLKVEEI
;
A
#
# COMPACT_ATOMS: atom_id res chain seq x y z
N MET A 1 14.40 13.18 -30.03
CA MET A 1 14.57 14.05 -28.85
C MET A 1 13.92 13.35 -27.68
N SER A 2 14.56 13.30 -26.51
CA SER A 2 13.99 12.63 -25.34
C SER A 2 12.83 13.45 -24.79
N ARG A 3 11.74 12.80 -24.36
CA ARG A 3 10.57 13.49 -23.76
C ARG A 3 10.96 14.36 -22.56
N LEU A 4 12.02 13.97 -21.84
CA LEU A 4 12.59 14.73 -20.73
C LEU A 4 13.13 16.11 -21.18
N SER A 5 13.80 16.15 -22.33
CA SER A 5 14.31 17.40 -22.92
C SER A 5 13.15 18.34 -23.28
N ASP A 6 12.07 17.80 -23.83
CA ASP A 6 10.91 18.62 -24.22
C ASP A 6 10.17 19.15 -22.99
N LEU A 7 10.10 18.37 -21.90
CA LEU A 7 9.57 18.81 -20.61
C LEU A 7 10.37 19.98 -20.05
N TYR A 8 11.70 19.88 -19.98
CA TYR A 8 12.54 20.96 -19.47
C TYR A 8 12.45 22.23 -20.31
N LYS A 9 12.39 22.10 -21.65
CA LYS A 9 12.18 23.26 -22.55
C LYS A 9 10.84 23.95 -22.27
N ALA A 10 9.78 23.17 -22.07
CA ALA A 10 8.46 23.73 -21.76
C ALA A 10 8.49 24.49 -20.43
N MET A 11 9.08 23.91 -19.39
CA MET A 11 9.24 24.58 -18.09
C MET A 11 10.07 25.87 -18.17
N GLU A 12 11.19 25.83 -18.89
CA GLU A 12 12.04 27.00 -19.07
C GLU A 12 11.31 28.12 -19.82
N THR A 13 10.47 27.75 -20.80
CA THR A 13 9.63 28.70 -21.53
C THR A 13 8.58 29.34 -20.61
N LEU A 14 7.88 28.54 -19.79
CA LEU A 14 6.91 29.06 -18.82
C LEU A 14 7.54 30.03 -17.81
N ARG A 15 8.76 29.71 -17.34
CA ARG A 15 9.53 30.59 -16.45
C ARG A 15 9.94 31.90 -17.13
N LYS A 16 10.32 31.86 -18.41
CA LYS A 16 10.70 33.06 -19.18
C LYS A 16 9.53 34.01 -19.41
N GLU A 17 8.33 33.47 -19.60
CA GLU A 17 7.09 34.24 -19.79
C GLU A 17 6.51 34.80 -18.47
N GLY A 18 7.17 34.59 -17.33
CA GLY A 18 6.78 35.16 -16.04
C GLY A 18 5.58 34.50 -15.37
N LEU A 19 5.19 33.30 -15.83
CA LEU A 19 4.13 32.51 -15.21
C LEU A 19 4.68 31.81 -13.97
N SER A 20 4.10 32.09 -12.79
CA SER A 20 4.35 31.29 -11.59
C SER A 20 3.67 29.94 -11.73
N LEU A 21 4.44 28.86 -11.56
CA LEU A 21 3.88 27.51 -11.50
C LEU A 21 3.13 27.38 -10.17
N ASN A 22 1.85 27.00 -10.21
CA ASN A 22 1.09 26.68 -9.01
C ASN A 22 1.60 25.36 -8.41
N GLU A 23 1.43 25.15 -7.10
CA GLU A 23 1.89 23.93 -6.39
C GLU A 23 1.39 22.63 -7.07
N ASP A 24 0.14 22.61 -7.53
CA ASP A 24 -0.44 21.46 -8.25
C ASP A 24 0.31 21.13 -9.56
N LEU A 25 0.74 22.15 -10.28
CA LEU A 25 1.44 21.99 -11.55
C LEU A 25 2.89 21.54 -11.32
N GLU A 26 3.53 22.02 -10.26
CA GLU A 26 4.87 21.55 -9.86
C GLU A 26 4.85 20.06 -9.47
N HIS A 27 3.82 19.62 -8.76
CA HIS A 27 3.64 18.21 -8.42
C HIS A 27 3.46 17.35 -9.68
N GLN A 28 2.60 17.77 -10.61
CA GLN A 28 2.37 17.05 -11.87
C GLN A 28 3.64 16.95 -12.72
N VAL A 29 4.43 18.03 -12.79
CA VAL A 29 5.70 18.05 -13.51
C VAL A 29 6.69 17.07 -12.87
N THR A 30 6.78 17.06 -11.53
CA THR A 30 7.66 16.15 -10.78
C THR A 30 7.28 14.69 -11.02
N GLU A 31 5.98 14.36 -10.92
CA GLU A 31 5.49 13.01 -11.22
C GLU A 31 5.76 12.61 -12.67
N LEU A 32 5.60 13.52 -13.62
CA LEU A 32 5.82 13.25 -15.03
C LEU A 32 7.31 13.01 -15.30
N GLU A 33 8.19 13.82 -14.72
CA GLU A 33 9.65 13.64 -14.77
C GLU A 33 10.05 12.28 -14.19
N GLU A 34 9.57 11.94 -13.01
CA GLU A 34 9.84 10.64 -12.37
C GLU A 34 9.36 9.47 -13.22
N ASN A 35 8.18 9.59 -13.82
CA ASN A 35 7.63 8.58 -14.73
C ASN A 35 8.49 8.39 -15.98
N ILE A 36 9.01 9.48 -16.57
CA ILE A 36 9.93 9.41 -17.72
C ILE A 36 11.23 8.74 -17.30
N ILE A 37 11.81 9.13 -16.16
CA ILE A 37 13.05 8.53 -15.65
C ILE A 37 12.85 7.02 -15.45
N LYS A 38 11.77 6.61 -14.79
CA LYS A 38 11.46 5.19 -14.52
C LYS A 38 11.24 4.37 -15.80
N LYS A 39 10.52 4.90 -16.78
CA LYS A 39 10.09 4.14 -17.98
C LYS A 39 11.07 4.21 -19.14
N GLU A 40 11.84 5.29 -19.26
CA GLU A 40 12.72 5.50 -20.40
C GLU A 40 14.20 5.42 -19.99
N ILE A 41 14.61 6.12 -18.93
CA ILE A 41 16.03 6.20 -18.56
C ILE A 41 16.54 4.93 -17.88
N LEU A 42 15.82 4.41 -16.88
CA LEU A 42 16.27 3.22 -16.14
C LEU A 42 16.47 1.99 -17.04
N PRO A 43 15.56 1.65 -17.98
CA PRO A 43 15.77 0.53 -18.89
C PRO A 43 17.02 0.67 -19.75
N THR A 44 17.29 1.86 -20.29
CA THR A 44 18.51 2.12 -21.08
C THR A 44 19.79 1.93 -20.26
N VAL A 45 19.76 2.36 -18.98
CA VAL A 45 20.88 2.14 -18.05
C VAL A 45 21.09 0.64 -17.79
N ILE A 46 20.01 -0.11 -17.59
CA ILE A 46 20.07 -1.58 -17.38
C ILE A 46 20.67 -2.28 -18.60
N GLU A 47 20.19 -1.98 -19.81
CA GLU A 47 20.69 -2.58 -21.05
C GLU A 47 22.19 -2.33 -21.25
N THR A 48 22.66 -1.16 -20.82
CA THR A 48 24.08 -0.77 -20.94
C THR A 48 24.96 -1.45 -19.90
N ILE A 49 24.49 -1.58 -18.65
CA ILE A 49 25.32 -2.04 -17.53
C ILE A 49 25.26 -3.57 -17.35
N ALA A 50 24.13 -4.22 -17.65
CA ALA A 50 23.94 -5.66 -17.43
C ALA A 50 25.03 -6.54 -18.10
N PRO A 51 25.49 -6.27 -19.34
CA PRO A 51 26.57 -7.06 -19.95
C PRO A 51 27.90 -6.99 -19.17
N ALA A 52 28.22 -5.82 -18.60
CA ALA A 52 29.44 -5.63 -17.82
C ALA A 52 29.39 -6.37 -16.46
N LEU A 53 28.19 -6.51 -15.88
CA LEU A 53 28.00 -7.20 -14.61
C LEU A 53 27.94 -8.73 -14.74
N LYS A 54 27.81 -9.28 -15.96
CA LYS A 54 27.70 -10.74 -16.21
C LYS A 54 28.87 -11.55 -15.68
N GLN A 55 30.06 -10.94 -15.55
CA GLN A 55 31.26 -11.60 -15.03
C GLN A 55 31.29 -11.70 -13.50
N VAL A 56 30.41 -10.97 -12.80
CA VAL A 56 30.36 -10.96 -11.34
C VAL A 56 29.56 -12.17 -10.84
N GLN A 57 30.20 -13.01 -10.02
CA GLN A 57 29.62 -14.25 -9.49
C GLN A 57 29.09 -14.14 -8.05
N ARG A 58 28.91 -12.91 -7.55
CA ARG A 58 28.40 -12.64 -6.20
C ARG A 58 27.38 -11.52 -6.24
N GLU A 59 26.47 -11.53 -5.29
CA GLU A 59 25.51 -10.45 -5.08
C GLU A 59 26.25 -9.14 -4.75
N LEU A 60 25.85 -8.05 -5.41
CA LEU A 60 26.33 -6.71 -5.12
C LEU A 60 25.22 -5.69 -5.36
N VAL A 61 25.33 -4.54 -4.68
CA VAL A 61 24.45 -3.40 -4.89
C VAL A 61 25.28 -2.22 -5.36
N LEU A 62 24.91 -1.67 -6.52
CA LEU A 62 25.54 -0.50 -7.12
C LEU A 62 24.68 0.73 -6.89
N VAL A 63 25.28 1.75 -6.30
CA VAL A 63 24.66 3.07 -6.16
C VAL A 63 25.28 3.98 -7.21
N VAL A 64 24.41 4.59 -8.02
CA VAL A 64 24.79 5.56 -9.04
C VAL A 64 24.31 6.92 -8.57
N GLU A 65 25.25 7.81 -8.26
CA GLU A 65 24.94 9.20 -7.96
C GLU A 65 25.12 10.04 -9.21
N TYR A 66 24.03 10.65 -9.67
CA TYR A 66 24.03 11.59 -10.77
C TYR A 66 23.76 13.01 -10.27
N LYS A 67 24.66 13.94 -10.63
CA LYS A 67 24.48 15.38 -10.43
C LYS A 67 24.71 16.08 -11.76
N PRO A 68 23.76 16.88 -12.27
CA PRO A 68 23.96 17.64 -13.49
C PRO A 68 25.25 18.47 -13.44
N GLY A 69 26.09 18.36 -14.47
CA GLY A 69 27.37 19.08 -14.56
C GLY A 69 28.55 18.44 -13.81
N MET A 70 28.35 17.32 -13.10
CA MET A 70 29.42 16.54 -12.47
C MET A 70 29.56 15.17 -13.14
N PRO A 71 30.74 14.52 -13.06
CA PRO A 71 30.88 13.15 -13.49
C PRO A 71 29.99 12.23 -12.65
N ILE A 72 29.44 11.18 -13.28
CA ILE A 72 28.66 10.15 -12.61
C ILE A 72 29.58 9.44 -11.59
N SER A 73 29.12 9.35 -10.34
CA SER A 73 29.83 8.60 -9.29
C SER A 73 29.16 7.23 -9.11
N VAL A 74 29.98 6.18 -9.10
CA VAL A 74 29.52 4.80 -8.93
C VAL A 74 30.21 4.20 -7.71
N ALA A 75 29.42 3.78 -6.73
CA ALA A 75 29.92 3.17 -5.51
C ALA A 75 29.33 1.77 -5.29
N LEU A 76 30.16 0.86 -4.79
CA LEU A 76 29.71 -0.44 -4.29
C LEU A 76 29.15 -0.24 -2.88
N SER A 77 27.87 -0.55 -2.71
CA SER A 77 27.29 -0.57 -1.37
C SER A 77 27.67 -1.86 -0.66
N ARG A 78 28.14 -1.71 0.59
CA ARG A 78 28.42 -2.82 1.51
C ARG A 78 27.16 -3.36 2.20
N LYS A 79 26.01 -2.73 1.98
CA LYS A 79 24.73 -3.11 2.57
C LYS A 79 23.93 -3.93 1.55
N THR A 80 23.63 -5.17 1.93
CA THR A 80 22.85 -6.15 1.18
C THR A 80 21.39 -5.77 0.93
N ASN A 81 20.93 -4.58 1.33
CA ASN A 81 19.54 -4.14 1.13
C ASN A 81 19.50 -2.62 0.91
N ILE A 82 19.44 -2.18 -0.35
CA ILE A 82 18.97 -0.82 -0.72
C ILE A 82 17.50 -0.85 -1.19
N THR A 83 16.90 -2.04 -1.20
CA THR A 83 15.46 -2.28 -1.44
C THR A 83 14.53 -1.53 -0.48
N GLU A 84 15.05 -0.92 0.59
CA GLU A 84 14.29 -0.04 1.48
C GLU A 84 14.11 1.38 0.94
N LEU A 85 14.84 1.80 -0.11
CA LEU A 85 14.79 3.18 -0.64
C LEU A 85 13.95 3.35 -1.92
N LEU A 86 13.57 2.25 -2.59
CA LEU A 86 12.67 2.28 -3.74
C LEU A 86 11.27 1.92 -3.24
N ASP A 87 10.42 2.92 -3.16
CA ASP A 87 9.05 2.91 -2.65
C ASP A 87 8.07 2.14 -3.56
N ALA A 88 8.44 0.89 -3.89
CA ALA A 88 7.58 -0.10 -4.48
C ALA A 88 8.00 -1.45 -3.90
N LYS A 89 7.56 -1.71 -2.67
CA LYS A 89 7.52 -3.07 -2.13
C LYS A 89 6.66 -3.87 -3.12
N VAL A 90 7.30 -4.67 -3.97
CA VAL A 90 6.57 -5.64 -4.79
C VAL A 90 5.74 -6.44 -3.80
N LEU A 91 4.42 -6.30 -3.86
CA LEU A 91 3.50 -6.99 -2.98
C LEU A 91 3.57 -8.47 -3.37
N GLU A 92 4.51 -9.20 -2.75
CA GLU A 92 4.53 -10.65 -2.81
C GLU A 92 3.18 -11.19 -2.32
N MET A 93 2.70 -12.26 -2.95
CA MET A 93 1.42 -12.88 -2.59
C MET A 93 1.49 -13.35 -1.13
N ASP A 94 0.47 -13.00 -0.35
CA ASP A 94 0.36 -13.45 1.03
C ASP A 94 0.33 -14.98 1.07
N PRO A 95 1.19 -15.62 1.90
CA PRO A 95 1.19 -17.06 2.03
C PRO A 95 -0.16 -17.55 2.52
N GLN A 96 -0.61 -18.70 2.00
CA GLN A 96 -1.84 -19.33 2.45
C GLN A 96 -1.66 -19.83 3.89
N VAL A 97 -2.64 -19.56 4.75
CA VAL A 97 -2.62 -20.01 6.14
C VAL A 97 -3.09 -21.47 6.20
N GLU A 98 -2.30 -22.34 6.82
CA GLU A 98 -2.70 -23.72 7.06
C GLU A 98 -3.78 -23.78 8.15
N HIS A 99 -4.99 -24.20 7.77
CA HIS A 99 -6.08 -24.36 8.72
C HIS A 99 -6.21 -25.80 9.18
N ARG A 100 -6.09 -26.04 10.49
CA ARG A 100 -6.38 -27.36 11.06
C ARG A 100 -7.83 -27.76 10.78
N ILE A 101 -8.02 -28.87 10.06
CA ILE A 101 -9.33 -29.47 9.81
C ILE A 101 -9.78 -30.16 11.11
N GLY A 102 -10.44 -29.42 11.99
CA GLY A 102 -11.05 -29.96 13.20
C GLY A 102 -12.41 -30.59 12.91
N SER A 103 -12.72 -31.69 13.61
CA SER A 103 -14.04 -32.33 13.61
C SER A 103 -15.14 -31.31 13.95
N LYS A 104 -16.28 -31.33 13.24
CA LYS A 104 -17.42 -30.44 13.52
C LYS A 104 -17.81 -30.55 15.00
N ARG A 105 -17.73 -29.45 15.75
CA ARG A 105 -18.33 -29.37 17.10
C ARG A 105 -19.84 -29.59 16.97
N MET A 106 -20.35 -30.64 17.61
CA MET A 106 -21.78 -31.01 17.60
C MET A 106 -22.65 -30.17 18.53
N LYS A 107 -22.10 -29.25 19.31
CA LYS A 107 -22.88 -28.41 20.22
C LYS A 107 -23.44 -27.19 19.47
N PRO A 108 -24.75 -26.91 19.58
CA PRO A 108 -25.33 -25.71 18.99
C PRO A 108 -24.63 -24.48 19.57
N VAL A 109 -24.21 -23.55 18.71
CA VAL A 109 -23.71 -22.25 19.15
C VAL A 109 -24.86 -21.54 19.87
N GLU A 110 -24.65 -21.22 21.15
CA GLU A 110 -25.61 -20.50 21.97
C GLU A 110 -25.99 -19.15 21.34
N ARG A 111 -27.24 -18.76 21.58
CA ARG A 111 -27.95 -17.54 21.16
C ARG A 111 -27.09 -16.51 20.42
N LYS A 112 -27.36 -16.34 19.12
CA LYS A 112 -26.88 -15.15 18.39
C LYS A 112 -27.43 -13.92 19.10
N ASN A 113 -26.55 -13.05 19.58
CA ASN A 113 -26.93 -11.73 20.06
C ASN A 113 -27.74 -10.99 18.98
N GLY A 114 -28.54 -9.99 19.40
CA GLY A 114 -29.32 -9.16 18.49
C GLY A 114 -28.47 -8.56 17.36
N LYS A 115 -29.13 -8.05 16.32
CA LYS A 115 -28.42 -7.40 15.20
C LYS A 115 -27.71 -6.15 15.71
N THR A 116 -26.39 -6.24 15.87
CA THR A 116 -25.51 -5.13 16.21
C THR A 116 -25.00 -4.46 14.94
N ILE A 117 -25.08 -3.13 14.88
CA ILE A 117 -24.55 -2.28 13.82
C ILE A 117 -23.26 -1.63 14.33
N LEU A 118 -22.38 -1.25 13.40
CA LEU A 118 -21.15 -0.54 13.71
C LEU A 118 -21.24 0.87 13.12
N ARG A 119 -20.95 1.88 13.94
CA ARG A 119 -20.87 3.29 13.53
C ARG A 119 -19.48 3.80 13.81
N VAL A 120 -18.84 4.42 12.81
CA VAL A 120 -17.52 5.01 12.95
C VAL A 120 -17.58 6.48 12.61
N THR A 121 -17.11 7.32 13.51
CA THR A 121 -16.98 8.76 13.28
C THR A 121 -15.51 9.12 13.14
N PHE A 122 -15.16 9.77 12.04
CA PHE A 122 -13.84 10.30 11.76
C PHE A 122 -13.65 11.68 12.40
N PRO A 123 -12.40 12.12 12.64
CA PRO A 123 -12.11 13.45 13.18
C PRO A 123 -12.61 14.62 12.31
N ASP A 124 -12.76 14.38 11.01
CA ASP A 124 -13.32 15.34 10.04
C ASP A 124 -14.85 15.50 10.19
N GLY A 125 -15.49 14.76 11.12
CA GLY A 125 -16.93 14.74 11.34
C GLY A 125 -17.69 13.76 10.44
N THR A 126 -17.00 13.05 9.54
CA THR A 126 -17.64 12.05 8.67
C THR A 126 -18.07 10.83 9.48
N VAL A 127 -19.31 10.40 9.28
CA VAL A 127 -19.85 9.18 9.88
C VAL A 127 -20.01 8.09 8.82
N VAL A 128 -19.48 6.90 9.09
CA VAL A 128 -19.66 5.69 8.28
C VAL A 128 -20.48 4.70 9.07
N GLU A 129 -21.68 4.40 8.58
CA GLU A 129 -22.63 3.45 9.16
C GLU A 129 -23.36 2.71 8.05
N GLU A 130 -23.42 1.39 8.14
CA GLU A 130 -24.07 0.54 7.14
C GLU A 130 -24.96 -0.49 7.82
N LYS A 131 -25.94 -1.02 7.07
CA LYS A 131 -26.88 -2.04 7.58
C LYS A 131 -26.19 -3.31 8.10
N LYS A 132 -24.96 -3.57 7.67
CA LYS A 132 -24.16 -4.72 8.08
C LYS A 132 -22.79 -4.24 8.55
N ALA A 133 -22.42 -4.59 9.78
CA ALA A 133 -21.12 -4.23 10.38
C ALA A 133 -19.91 -4.60 9.51
N LYS A 134 -19.98 -5.71 8.76
CA LYS A 134 -18.89 -6.11 7.83
C LYS A 134 -18.67 -5.12 6.68
N VAL A 135 -19.72 -4.43 6.23
CA VAL A 135 -19.63 -3.44 5.15
C VAL A 135 -19.08 -2.14 5.71
N THR A 136 -19.57 -1.69 6.87
CA THR A 136 -18.99 -0.54 7.57
C THR A 136 -17.49 -0.72 7.79
N PHE A 137 -17.09 -1.89 8.29
CA PHE A 137 -15.70 -2.22 8.57
C PHE A 137 -14.82 -2.13 7.31
N ALA A 138 -15.27 -2.71 6.18
CA ALA A 138 -14.56 -2.61 4.92
C ALA A 138 -14.45 -1.15 4.44
N ASN A 139 -15.56 -0.41 4.41
CA ASN A 139 -15.59 0.98 3.96
C ASN A 139 -14.66 1.90 4.78
N VAL A 140 -14.59 1.69 6.10
CA VAL A 140 -13.69 2.44 6.99
C VAL A 140 -12.23 2.14 6.66
N ILE A 141 -11.87 0.87 6.46
CA ILE A 141 -10.50 0.47 6.07
C ILE A 141 -10.12 1.05 4.70
N CYS A 142 -11.04 1.07 3.74
CA CYS A 142 -10.82 1.73 2.45
C CYS A 142 -10.51 3.22 2.62
N ARG A 143 -11.32 3.91 3.43
CA ARG A 143 -11.18 5.35 3.66
C ARG A 143 -9.89 5.72 4.38
N ILE A 144 -9.42 4.89 5.32
CA ILE A 144 -8.13 5.08 5.99
C ILE A 144 -6.96 4.90 5.01
N GLY A 145 -7.11 3.97 4.08
CA GLY A 145 -6.12 3.59 3.08
C GLY A 145 -5.67 2.14 3.28
N LEU A 146 -5.94 1.30 2.28
CA LEU A 146 -5.69 -0.15 2.32
C LEU A 146 -4.23 -0.48 2.66
N MET A 147 -3.29 0.20 2.01
CA MET A 147 -1.85 -0.02 2.22
C MET A 147 -1.37 0.43 3.59
N ARG A 148 -1.94 1.52 4.13
CA ARG A 148 -1.62 2.03 5.47
C ARG A 148 -2.08 1.08 6.56
N VAL A 149 -3.25 0.45 6.38
CA VAL A 149 -3.74 -0.57 7.31
C VAL A 149 -2.94 -1.87 7.15
N ARG A 150 -2.58 -2.23 5.92
CA ARG A 150 -1.73 -3.40 5.65
C ARG A 150 -0.35 -3.29 6.29
N SER A 151 0.27 -2.11 6.30
CA SER A 151 1.60 -1.90 6.92
C SER A 151 1.63 -2.08 8.44
N LEU A 152 0.48 -2.20 9.10
CA LEU A 152 0.37 -2.48 10.53
C LEU A 152 0.54 -3.98 10.87
N ASP A 153 0.58 -4.86 9.86
CA ASP A 153 0.68 -6.32 10.02
C ASP A 153 -0.36 -6.92 11.00
N ILE A 154 -1.55 -6.31 11.08
CA ILE A 154 -2.65 -6.81 11.91
C ILE A 154 -3.30 -8.01 11.22
N THR A 155 -3.32 -9.14 11.91
CA THR A 155 -3.90 -10.40 11.42
C THR A 155 -5.08 -10.86 12.28
N PHE A 156 -5.98 -11.64 11.68
CA PHE A 156 -7.08 -12.32 12.36
C PHE A 156 -7.18 -13.76 11.86
N CYS A 157 -7.19 -14.72 12.77
CA CYS A 157 -7.06 -16.16 12.44
C CYS A 157 -5.82 -16.47 11.57
N GLY A 158 -4.74 -15.69 11.73
CA GLY A 158 -3.51 -15.81 10.94
C GLY A 158 -3.55 -15.13 9.57
N VAL A 159 -4.71 -14.63 9.12
CA VAL A 159 -4.85 -13.94 7.83
C VAL A 159 -4.78 -12.42 8.05
N PRO A 160 -4.01 -11.66 7.26
CA PRO A 160 -4.00 -10.19 7.32
C PRO A 160 -5.40 -9.58 7.20
N ILE A 161 -5.65 -8.48 7.93
CA ILE A 161 -6.93 -7.72 7.79
C ILE A 161 -7.11 -7.24 6.35
N VAL A 162 -6.02 -6.79 5.71
CA VAL A 162 -5.97 -6.44 4.29
C VAL A 162 -5.02 -7.41 3.61
N SER A 163 -5.55 -8.32 2.80
CA SER A 163 -4.78 -9.35 2.09
C SER A 163 -4.79 -9.13 0.58
N ASN A 164 -3.77 -9.61 -0.13
CA ASN A 164 -3.74 -9.67 -1.60
C ASN A 164 -4.08 -11.07 -2.14
N THR A 165 -4.35 -12.03 -1.25
CA THR A 165 -4.85 -13.37 -1.60
C THR A 165 -6.17 -13.67 -0.90
N ILE A 166 -6.96 -14.54 -1.54
CA ILE A 166 -8.16 -15.13 -0.96
C ILE A 166 -7.72 -16.37 -0.16
N ASP A 167 -8.13 -16.44 1.10
CA ASP A 167 -7.86 -17.56 1.99
C ASP A 167 -8.79 -18.74 1.67
N SER A 168 -8.22 -19.95 1.64
CA SER A 168 -8.93 -21.18 1.32
C SER A 168 -10.16 -21.47 2.20
N LYS A 169 -10.16 -21.04 3.47
CA LYS A 169 -11.24 -21.29 4.44
C LYS A 169 -12.16 -20.09 4.60
N TYR A 170 -11.59 -18.89 4.56
CA TYR A 170 -12.28 -17.64 4.88
C TYR A 170 -12.63 -16.80 3.64
N GLY A 171 -12.43 -17.31 2.42
CA GLY A 171 -12.73 -16.58 1.19
C GLY A 171 -14.14 -15.97 1.12
N ASN A 172 -15.16 -16.69 1.62
CA ASN A 172 -16.54 -16.17 1.68
C ASN A 172 -16.74 -14.99 2.67
N ALA A 173 -15.79 -14.82 3.59
CA ALA A 173 -15.75 -13.76 4.58
C ALA A 173 -14.69 -12.69 4.24
N GLN A 174 -14.08 -12.75 3.06
CA GLN A 174 -13.22 -11.70 2.52
C GLN A 174 -14.03 -10.87 1.52
N ILE A 175 -14.07 -9.55 1.74
CA ILE A 175 -14.74 -8.62 0.83
C ILE A 175 -13.68 -8.10 -0.14
N ALA A 176 -13.89 -8.30 -1.44
CA ALA A 176 -13.06 -7.70 -2.47
C ALA A 176 -13.22 -6.17 -2.45
N VAL A 177 -12.10 -5.48 -2.52
CA VAL A 177 -12.03 -4.01 -2.56
C VAL A 177 -11.23 -3.59 -3.80
N GLU A 178 -10.58 -2.44 -3.75
CA GLU A 178 -9.83 -1.86 -4.85
C GLU A 178 -8.44 -2.50 -4.97
N ASN A 179 -7.84 -2.40 -6.16
CA ASN A 179 -6.47 -2.81 -6.43
C ASN A 179 -6.15 -4.29 -6.16
N GLY A 180 -7.14 -5.17 -6.29
CA GLY A 180 -6.96 -6.61 -6.08
C GLY A 180 -6.73 -6.99 -4.61
N LEU A 181 -7.07 -6.10 -3.68
CA LEU A 181 -6.99 -6.35 -2.24
C LEU A 181 -8.33 -6.80 -1.67
N TYR A 182 -8.26 -7.53 -0.57
CA TYR A 182 -9.39 -8.10 0.13
C TYR A 182 -9.36 -7.69 1.61
N VAL A 183 -10.52 -7.35 2.17
CA VAL A 183 -10.67 -7.09 3.60
C VAL A 183 -11.26 -8.32 4.29
N MET A 184 -10.55 -8.83 5.29
CA MET A 184 -11.01 -9.94 6.13
C MET A 184 -12.13 -9.47 7.07
N THR A 185 -13.32 -10.06 6.94
CA THR A 185 -14.50 -9.72 7.74
C THR A 185 -15.00 -10.84 8.64
N HIS A 186 -14.22 -11.92 8.81
CA HIS A 186 -14.57 -13.10 9.61
C HIS A 186 -14.55 -12.89 11.15
N SER A 187 -14.62 -11.65 11.64
CA SER A 187 -14.66 -11.29 13.06
C SER A 187 -16.08 -11.00 13.58
N SER A 188 -16.31 -10.99 14.90
CA SER A 188 -17.58 -10.50 15.48
C SER A 188 -17.69 -8.96 15.35
N THR A 189 -18.85 -8.37 15.62
CA THR A 189 -19.00 -6.89 15.63
C THR A 189 -18.10 -6.25 16.68
N HIS A 190 -18.08 -6.82 17.89
CA HIS A 190 -17.18 -6.41 18.97
C HIS A 190 -15.70 -6.51 18.58
N ASP A 191 -15.30 -7.59 17.91
CA ASP A 191 -13.91 -7.73 17.45
C ASP A 191 -13.57 -6.75 16.32
N LYS A 192 -14.51 -6.45 15.41
CA LYS A 192 -14.33 -5.39 14.40
C LYS A 192 -14.09 -4.04 15.04
N LYS A 193 -14.83 -3.72 16.10
CA LYS A 193 -14.62 -2.51 16.88
C LYS A 193 -13.19 -2.46 17.42
N LYS A 194 -12.74 -3.50 18.13
CA LYS A 194 -11.37 -3.59 18.64
C LYS A 194 -10.30 -3.48 17.55
N GLN A 195 -10.54 -4.08 16.39
CA GLN A 195 -9.65 -3.98 15.24
C GLN A 195 -9.54 -2.53 14.75
N LEU A 196 -10.65 -1.81 14.63
CA LEU A 196 -10.67 -0.41 14.22
C LEU A 196 -10.08 0.52 15.28
N ASP A 197 -10.34 0.28 16.56
CA ASP A 197 -9.74 1.02 17.67
C ASP A 197 -8.20 0.87 17.61
N ARG A 198 -7.72 -0.37 17.45
CA ARG A 198 -6.28 -0.64 17.29
C ARG A 198 -5.67 0.04 16.06
N ILE A 199 -6.35 -0.02 14.91
CA ILE A 199 -5.90 0.67 13.68
C ILE A 199 -5.84 2.19 13.90
N SER A 200 -6.84 2.74 14.58
CA SER A 200 -6.90 4.17 14.90
C SER A 200 -5.74 4.60 15.80
N ASP A 201 -5.43 3.80 16.82
CA ASP A 201 -4.35 4.07 17.76
C ASP A 201 -2.98 3.98 17.08
N GLU A 202 -2.72 2.90 16.32
CA GLU A 202 -1.43 2.70 15.64
C GLU A 202 -1.18 3.75 14.53
N LEU A 203 -2.23 4.23 13.86
CA LEU A 203 -2.14 5.28 12.83
C LEU A 203 -2.35 6.70 13.37
N ASN A 204 -2.59 6.88 14.67
CA ASN A 204 -2.91 8.16 15.31
C ASN A 204 -4.04 8.93 14.60
N ILE A 205 -5.11 8.24 14.19
CA ILE A 205 -6.22 8.86 13.45
C ILE A 205 -7.24 9.49 14.41
N GLY A 206 -7.56 8.84 15.54
CA GLY A 206 -8.58 9.32 16.46
C GLY A 206 -10.02 9.00 16.02
N LEU A 207 -10.24 7.79 15.51
CA LEU A 207 -11.59 7.29 15.18
C LEU A 207 -12.41 7.08 16.45
N LYS A 208 -13.70 7.41 16.38
CA LYS A 208 -14.68 7.04 17.40
C LYS A 208 -15.54 5.88 16.89
N VAL A 209 -15.38 4.69 17.48
CA VAL A 209 -16.08 3.47 17.06
C VAL A 209 -17.16 3.08 18.09
N GLU A 210 -18.40 2.98 17.63
CA GLU A 210 -19.58 2.66 18.44
C GLU A 210 -20.25 1.39 17.92
N GLU A 211 -20.65 0.51 18.85
CA GLU A 211 -21.48 -0.66 18.57
C GLU A 211 -22.90 -0.34 19.03
N ILE A 212 -23.87 -0.46 18.13
CA ILE A 212 -25.28 -0.04 18.30
C ILE A 212 -26.21 -1.24 18.16
#